data_AF-A0A1Y1KHG6-F1
#
_entry.id   AF-A0A1Y1KHG6-F1
#
_cell.length_a   1.000
_cell.length_b   1.000
_cell.length_c   1.000
_cell.angle_alpha   90.00
_cell.angle_beta   90.00
_cell.angle_gamma   90.00
#
_symmetry.space_group_name_H-M   'P 1'
#
loop_
_entity.id
_entity.type
_entity.pdbx_description
1 polymer ?
#
loop_
_entity_poly.entity_id
_entity_poly.type
_entity_poly.pdbx_seq_one_letter_code
_entity_poly.pdbx_strand_id
1 'polypeptide(L)'
;YLHCLNATEFWAALLEKAYAKFYGGYENLQQGSTTRALQDLTGGIVQSFSLTHQDRYLTFQVLNSAVPRSSLLISTIAQDKENKRQLRLRNGLITQHAYSVTGLARVRGVSGETPLVRLRNPWAKGEWTGAWSERSWEWDGLSARDKELLSLRVTNDGEFWMSFDDFAKHFTQLDLVHVGPDDWMLESALHSKQPWRAVLARRRWRAGYNAGGGPSFIDTTSMNPQFHVQIPRTSNNKCHVVVSITQLYETFCADIKKRKPLYAIGFAVYEVPHSMPRLTQHFVAEQVSPQPSSTQ
;
A
#
# COMPACT_ATOMS: atom_id res chain seq x y z
N TYR A 1 -24.68 -4.01 9.36
CA TYR A 1 -23.56 -3.86 10.31
C TYR A 1 -22.77 -5.16 10.35
N LEU A 2 -21.50 -5.06 10.69
CA LEU A 2 -20.55 -6.15 10.66
C LEU A 2 -20.96 -7.23 11.68
N HIS A 3 -20.96 -8.48 11.24
CA HIS A 3 -21.28 -9.64 12.07
C HIS A 3 -20.39 -10.82 11.65
N CYS A 4 -20.04 -11.66 12.61
CA CYS A 4 -19.36 -12.92 12.31
C CYS A 4 -20.37 -13.95 11.79
N LEU A 5 -19.88 -14.93 11.02
CA LEU A 5 -20.69 -16.10 10.64
C LEU A 5 -21.01 -16.96 11.87
N ASN A 6 -20.08 -17.02 12.82
CA ASN A 6 -20.28 -17.66 14.11
C ASN A 6 -21.08 -16.72 15.04
N ALA A 7 -22.25 -17.17 15.49
CA ALA A 7 -23.16 -16.36 16.30
C ALA A 7 -22.62 -16.04 17.70
N THR A 8 -21.57 -16.72 18.16
CA THR A 8 -20.95 -16.47 19.47
C THR A 8 -19.78 -15.49 19.42
N GLU A 9 -19.33 -15.10 18.22
CA GLU A 9 -18.22 -14.16 18.05
C GLU A 9 -18.72 -12.74 17.78
N PHE A 10 -18.44 -11.84 18.72
CA PHE A 10 -18.94 -10.46 18.66
C PHE A 10 -17.85 -9.41 18.45
N TRP A 11 -16.57 -9.83 18.37
CA TRP A 11 -15.44 -8.90 18.32
C TRP A 11 -15.54 -7.93 17.14
N ALA A 12 -15.96 -8.42 15.97
CA ALA A 12 -16.10 -7.62 14.76
C ALA A 12 -17.20 -6.56 14.91
N ALA A 13 -18.36 -6.95 15.46
CA ALA A 13 -19.47 -6.03 15.71
C ALA A 13 -19.10 -4.95 16.76
N LEU A 14 -18.38 -5.34 17.82
CA LEU A 14 -17.91 -4.42 18.85
C LEU A 14 -16.84 -3.47 18.33
N LEU A 15 -15.93 -3.95 17.48
CA LEU A 15 -14.91 -3.13 16.82
C LEU A 15 -15.56 -2.09 15.91
N GLU A 16 -16.53 -2.49 15.07
CA GLU A 16 -17.27 -1.55 14.22
C GLU A 16 -17.99 -0.49 15.08
N LYS A 17 -18.59 -0.89 16.21
CA LYS A 17 -19.23 0.04 17.15
C LYS A 17 -18.25 1.04 17.77
N ALA A 18 -17.08 0.58 18.20
CA ALA A 18 -16.04 1.44 18.74
C ALA A 18 -15.53 2.43 17.68
N TYR A 19 -15.35 1.96 16.45
CA TYR A 19 -14.94 2.77 15.31
C TYR A 19 -16.02 3.80 14.93
N ALA A 20 -17.30 3.40 14.93
CA ALA A 20 -18.43 4.31 14.74
C ALA A 20 -18.44 5.41 15.82
N LYS A 21 -18.22 5.05 17.09
CA LYS A 21 -18.11 6.03 18.19
C LYS A 21 -16.96 7.00 17.97
N PHE A 22 -15.80 6.53 17.52
CA PHE A 22 -14.64 7.37 17.23
C PHE A 22 -14.90 8.41 16.12
N TYR A 23 -15.74 8.06 15.14
CA TYR A 23 -16.20 8.95 14.07
C TYR A 23 -17.53 9.68 14.37
N GLY A 24 -18.07 9.54 15.58
CA GLY A 24 -19.29 10.23 16.02
C GLY A 24 -20.62 9.64 15.53
N GLY A 25 -20.61 8.44 14.94
CA GLY A 25 -21.82 7.72 14.54
C GLY A 25 -21.59 6.72 13.41
N TYR A 26 -22.54 5.78 13.25
CA TYR A 26 -22.50 4.79 12.16
C TYR A 26 -22.70 5.41 10.77
N GLU A 27 -23.47 6.50 10.67
CA GLU A 27 -23.71 7.21 9.41
C GLU A 27 -22.40 7.76 8.82
N ASN A 28 -21.48 8.20 9.68
CA ASN A 28 -20.18 8.73 9.27
C ASN A 28 -19.22 7.64 8.73
N LEU A 29 -19.50 6.35 8.99
CA LEU A 29 -18.71 5.25 8.43
C LEU A 29 -19.01 4.97 6.96
N GLN A 30 -20.22 5.29 6.47
CA GLN A 30 -20.62 5.02 5.09
C GLN A 30 -19.82 5.81 4.05
N GLN A 31 -19.20 6.91 4.45
CA GLN A 31 -18.34 7.76 3.60
C GLN A 31 -16.84 7.47 3.81
N GLY A 32 -16.50 6.42 4.55
CA GLY A 32 -15.12 6.05 4.85
C GLY A 32 -14.36 5.49 3.64
N SER A 33 -13.06 5.78 3.56
CA SER A 33 -12.14 5.13 2.63
C SER A 33 -11.51 3.90 3.30
N THR A 34 -11.40 2.78 2.58
CA THR A 34 -10.67 1.58 3.04
C THR A 34 -9.25 1.93 3.47
N THR A 35 -8.57 2.83 2.76
CA THR A 35 -7.21 3.26 3.09
C THR A 35 -7.13 3.94 4.46
N ARG A 36 -8.15 4.73 4.82
CA ARG A 36 -8.23 5.36 6.14
C ARG A 36 -8.47 4.32 7.23
N ALA A 37 -9.38 3.37 6.99
CA ALA A 37 -9.62 2.28 7.94
C ALA A 37 -8.36 1.44 8.15
N LEU A 38 -7.60 1.13 7.10
CA LEU A 38 -6.33 0.42 7.21
C LEU A 38 -5.32 1.20 8.04
N GLN A 39 -5.20 2.51 7.81
CA GLN A 39 -4.30 3.36 8.59
C GLN A 39 -4.71 3.42 10.07
N ASP A 40 -5.99 3.62 10.36
CA ASP A 40 -6.48 3.77 11.75
C ASP A 40 -6.38 2.46 12.54
N LEU A 41 -6.63 1.32 11.89
CA LEU A 41 -6.60 0.00 12.54
C LEU A 41 -5.20 -0.57 12.72
N THR A 42 -4.24 -0.16 11.89
CA THR A 42 -2.88 -0.72 11.91
C THR A 42 -1.81 0.25 12.41
N GLY A 43 -2.09 1.56 12.41
CA GLY A 43 -1.08 2.59 12.60
C GLY A 43 -0.07 2.71 11.44
N GLY A 44 -0.16 1.84 10.44
CA GLY A 44 0.78 1.74 9.33
C GLY A 44 0.60 2.83 8.28
N ILE A 45 1.64 3.01 7.46
CA ILE A 45 1.59 3.91 6.30
C ILE A 45 0.92 3.18 5.14
N VAL A 46 -0.19 3.72 4.64
CA VAL A 46 -0.93 3.13 3.52
C VAL A 46 -0.53 3.77 2.20
N GLN A 47 -0.18 2.94 1.22
CA GLN A 47 0.11 3.33 -0.16
C GLN A 47 -0.82 2.58 -1.11
N SER A 48 -1.54 3.31 -1.97
CA SER A 48 -2.51 2.73 -2.91
C SER A 48 -2.05 2.91 -4.34
N PHE A 49 -2.09 1.83 -5.12
CA PHE A 49 -1.75 1.80 -6.53
C PHE A 49 -2.95 1.35 -7.36
N SER A 50 -3.21 2.06 -8.47
CA SER A 50 -4.13 1.58 -9.51
C SER A 50 -3.36 0.68 -10.46
N LEU A 51 -3.65 -0.62 -10.45
CA LEU A 51 -2.95 -1.61 -11.28
C LEU A 51 -3.26 -1.43 -12.78
N THR A 52 -4.42 -0.86 -13.13
CA THR A 52 -4.86 -0.70 -14.53
C THR A 52 -3.94 0.22 -15.35
N HIS A 53 -3.31 1.20 -14.70
CA HIS A 53 -2.51 2.23 -15.38
C HIS A 53 -1.01 2.17 -15.04
N GLN A 54 -0.57 1.19 -14.26
CA GLN A 54 0.82 1.11 -13.81
C GLN A 54 1.63 0.16 -14.67
N ASP A 55 2.93 0.45 -14.81
CA ASP A 55 3.86 -0.45 -15.46
C ASP A 55 3.93 -1.77 -14.67
N ARG A 56 3.75 -2.88 -15.37
CA ARG A 56 3.82 -4.23 -14.83
C ARG A 56 5.17 -4.51 -14.18
N TYR A 57 6.25 -4.04 -14.78
CA TYR A 57 7.60 -4.21 -14.25
C TYR A 57 7.77 -3.50 -12.92
N LEU A 58 7.31 -2.24 -12.83
CA LEU A 58 7.36 -1.47 -11.58
C LEU A 58 6.50 -2.11 -10.50
N THR A 59 5.28 -2.55 -10.86
CA THR A 59 4.37 -3.24 -9.95
C THR A 59 4.99 -4.51 -9.39
N PHE A 60 5.61 -5.34 -10.23
CA PHE A 60 6.32 -6.53 -9.78
C PHE A 60 7.48 -6.19 -8.84
N GLN A 61 8.25 -5.13 -9.13
CA GLN A 61 9.33 -4.67 -8.25
C GLN A 61 8.82 -4.23 -6.88
N VAL A 62 7.72 -3.48 -6.85
CA VAL A 62 7.06 -3.05 -5.61
C VAL A 62 6.66 -4.28 -4.79
N LEU A 63 5.94 -5.24 -5.39
CA LEU A 63 5.57 -6.50 -4.74
C LEU A 63 6.79 -7.26 -4.22
N ASN A 64 7.83 -7.43 -5.05
CA ASN A 64 9.05 -8.16 -4.70
C ASN A 64 9.79 -7.50 -3.52
N SER A 65 9.68 -6.18 -3.38
CA SER A 65 10.25 -5.45 -2.24
C SER A 65 9.36 -5.47 -0.99
N ALA A 66 8.04 -5.53 -1.15
CA ALA A 66 7.06 -5.34 -0.08
C ALA A 66 6.65 -6.67 0.59
N VAL A 67 6.48 -7.74 -0.17
CA VAL A 67 6.08 -9.07 0.33
C VAL A 67 7.03 -9.63 1.40
N PRO A 68 8.37 -9.58 1.25
CA PRO A 68 9.29 -10.08 2.28
C PRO A 68 9.43 -9.13 3.49
N ARG A 69 8.91 -7.90 3.42
CA ARG A 69 8.97 -6.91 4.51
C ARG A 69 7.70 -6.93 5.34
N SER A 70 7.72 -6.27 6.50
CA SER A 70 6.58 -6.05 7.39
C SER A 70 5.52 -5.13 6.76
N SER A 71 4.97 -5.56 5.62
CA SER A 71 3.88 -4.91 4.93
C SER A 71 2.72 -5.89 4.77
N LEU A 72 1.50 -5.37 4.91
CA LEU A 72 0.27 -6.06 4.51
C LEU A 72 -0.07 -5.62 3.09
N LEU A 73 -0.38 -6.56 2.22
CA LEU A 73 -0.68 -6.28 0.83
C LEU A 73 -2.10 -6.75 0.55
N ILE A 74 -2.94 -5.83 0.10
CA ILE A 74 -4.36 -6.06 -0.14
C ILE A 74 -4.63 -5.69 -1.59
N SER A 75 -5.26 -6.58 -2.34
CA SER A 75 -5.67 -6.34 -3.71
C SER A 75 -7.17 -6.48 -3.85
N THR A 76 -7.76 -5.60 -4.65
CA THR A 76 -9.19 -5.59 -4.91
C THR A 76 -9.48 -5.51 -6.40
N ILE A 77 -10.64 -6.03 -6.76
CA ILE A 77 -11.19 -5.97 -8.12
C ILE A 77 -12.35 -4.98 -8.07
N ALA A 78 -12.12 -3.75 -8.48
CA ALA A 78 -13.15 -2.73 -8.62
C ALA A 78 -13.98 -3.00 -9.89
N GLN A 79 -15.28 -2.71 -9.82
CA GLN A 79 -16.14 -2.63 -11.00
C GLN A 79 -16.48 -1.17 -11.29
N ASP A 80 -16.87 -0.91 -12.54
CA ASP A 80 -17.36 0.39 -12.96
C ASP A 80 -18.53 0.88 -12.10
N LYS A 81 -18.60 2.21 -11.97
CA LYS A 81 -19.41 2.93 -10.97
C LYS A 81 -20.90 2.59 -10.95
N GLU A 82 -21.43 2.02 -12.03
CA GLU A 82 -22.86 1.71 -12.18
C GLU A 82 -23.29 0.43 -11.48
N ASN A 83 -22.40 -0.56 -11.28
CA ASN A 83 -22.76 -1.83 -10.65
C ASN A 83 -21.97 -2.05 -9.35
N LYS A 84 -22.58 -1.67 -8.23
CA LYS A 84 -22.02 -1.87 -6.88
C LYS A 84 -22.33 -3.24 -6.27
N ARG A 85 -22.72 -4.21 -7.08
CA ARG A 85 -23.05 -5.55 -6.57
C ARG A 85 -21.80 -6.40 -6.61
N GLN A 86 -21.53 -7.09 -5.51
CA GLN A 86 -20.54 -8.14 -5.46
C GLN A 86 -20.93 -9.26 -6.43
N LEU A 87 -20.05 -9.58 -7.38
CA LEU A 87 -20.26 -10.60 -8.40
C LEU A 87 -19.10 -11.60 -8.38
N ARG A 88 -19.44 -12.88 -8.51
CA ARG A 88 -18.46 -13.94 -8.76
C ARG A 88 -18.24 -14.07 -10.26
N LEU A 89 -17.01 -13.84 -10.70
CA LEU A 89 -16.57 -13.98 -12.09
C LEU A 89 -16.46 -15.46 -12.49
N ARG A 90 -16.44 -15.72 -13.81
CA ARG A 90 -16.32 -17.08 -14.38
C ARG A 90 -15.01 -17.79 -14.00
N ASN A 91 -13.96 -17.02 -13.75
CA ASN A 91 -12.64 -17.50 -13.30
C ASN A 91 -12.57 -17.73 -11.78
N GLY A 92 -13.70 -17.60 -11.06
CA GLY A 92 -13.82 -17.85 -9.63
C GLY A 92 -13.54 -16.65 -8.72
N LEU A 93 -12.94 -15.58 -9.24
CA LEU A 93 -12.67 -14.35 -8.48
C LEU A 93 -13.96 -13.59 -8.15
N ILE A 94 -13.94 -12.81 -7.07
CA ILE A 94 -15.08 -12.05 -6.57
C ILE A 94 -14.76 -10.56 -6.66
N THR A 95 -15.65 -9.80 -7.27
CA THR A 95 -15.52 -8.34 -7.38
C THR A 95 -15.88 -7.64 -6.07
N GLN A 96 -15.33 -6.44 -5.87
CA GLN A 96 -15.49 -5.64 -4.65
C GLN A 96 -15.13 -6.41 -3.37
N HIS A 97 -14.17 -7.33 -3.49
CA HIS A 97 -13.70 -8.17 -2.40
C HIS A 97 -12.19 -7.98 -2.21
N ALA A 98 -11.74 -8.07 -0.95
CA ALA A 98 -10.35 -7.90 -0.59
C ALA A 98 -9.62 -9.24 -0.55
N TYR A 99 -8.57 -9.36 -1.36
CA TYR A 99 -7.65 -10.47 -1.37
C TYR A 99 -6.33 -10.05 -0.74
N SER A 100 -5.73 -10.90 0.09
CA SER A 100 -4.41 -10.63 0.66
C SER A 100 -3.33 -11.22 -0.23
N VAL A 101 -2.30 -10.45 -0.61
CA VAL A 101 -1.13 -10.99 -1.31
C VAL A 101 -0.16 -11.53 -0.26
N THR A 102 0.03 -12.85 -0.25
CA THR A 102 0.77 -13.55 0.82
C THR A 102 2.11 -14.10 0.37
N GLY A 103 2.43 -14.08 -0.93
CA GLY A 103 3.68 -14.63 -1.42
C GLY A 103 3.96 -14.30 -2.89
N LEU A 104 5.23 -14.46 -3.24
CA LEU A 104 5.72 -14.41 -4.61
C LEU A 104 6.63 -15.61 -4.82
N ALA A 105 6.61 -16.14 -6.03
CA ALA A 105 7.53 -17.17 -6.46
C ALA A 105 7.92 -16.94 -7.92
N ARG A 106 9.02 -17.55 -8.33
CA ARG A 106 9.39 -17.64 -9.73
C ARG A 106 9.66 -19.10 -10.03
N VAL A 107 8.97 -19.60 -11.04
CA VAL A 107 9.06 -21.00 -11.44
C VAL A 107 9.64 -21.09 -12.84
N ARG A 108 10.47 -22.09 -13.09
CA ARG A 108 10.98 -22.38 -14.42
C ARG A 108 10.14 -23.51 -15.00
N GLY A 109 9.17 -23.14 -15.82
CA GLY A 109 8.35 -24.07 -16.57
C GLY A 109 8.90 -24.32 -17.96
N VAL A 110 8.14 -25.08 -18.76
CA VAL A 110 8.45 -25.39 -20.16
C VAL A 110 8.54 -24.11 -21.01
N SER A 111 7.73 -23.10 -20.69
CA SER A 111 7.67 -21.81 -21.39
C SER A 111 8.66 -20.77 -20.86
N GLY A 112 9.56 -21.14 -19.95
CA GLY A 112 10.55 -20.25 -19.33
C GLY A 112 10.22 -19.85 -17.89
N GLU A 113 10.87 -18.78 -17.40
CA GLU A 113 10.68 -18.27 -16.04
C GLU A 113 9.36 -17.50 -15.93
N THR A 114 8.44 -18.01 -15.11
CA THR A 114 7.14 -17.40 -14.87
C THR A 114 7.05 -16.87 -13.44
N PRO A 115 6.81 -15.57 -13.24
CA PRO A 115 6.52 -15.01 -11.93
C PRO A 115 5.10 -15.36 -11.47
N LEU A 116 4.99 -15.90 -10.27
CA LEU A 116 3.73 -16.27 -9.63
C LEU A 116 3.46 -15.36 -8.43
N VAL A 117 2.18 -15.08 -8.22
CA VAL A 117 1.66 -14.35 -7.05
C VAL A 117 0.75 -15.28 -6.29
N ARG A 118 0.95 -15.35 -4.97
CA ARG A 118 0.05 -16.06 -4.06
C ARG A 118 -0.92 -15.09 -3.45
N LEU A 119 -2.20 -15.39 -3.57
CA LEU A 119 -3.28 -14.64 -2.95
C LEU A 119 -4.04 -15.51 -1.97
N ARG A 120 -4.62 -14.87 -0.97
CA ARG A 120 -5.51 -15.47 0.01
C ARG A 120 -6.85 -14.76 -0.03
N ASN A 121 -7.92 -15.54 -0.14
CA ASN A 121 -9.27 -15.08 0.07
C ASN A 121 -9.68 -15.31 1.53
N PRO A 122 -9.90 -14.25 2.34
CA PRO A 122 -10.25 -14.40 3.75
C PRO A 122 -11.56 -15.15 4.01
N TRP A 123 -12.46 -15.22 3.01
CA TRP A 123 -13.72 -15.93 3.14
C TRP A 123 -13.64 -17.40 2.72
N ALA A 124 -12.48 -17.85 2.21
CA ALA A 124 -12.27 -19.18 1.67
C ALA A 124 -13.37 -19.63 0.68
N LYS A 125 -13.96 -18.67 -0.06
CA LYS A 125 -15.07 -18.88 -1.00
C LYS A 125 -14.73 -18.31 -2.36
N GLY A 126 -14.71 -19.15 -3.40
CA GLY A 126 -14.35 -18.73 -4.75
C GLY A 126 -12.84 -18.81 -4.95
N GLU A 127 -12.41 -19.94 -5.49
CA GLU A 127 -11.03 -20.23 -5.83
C GLU A 127 -10.79 -19.88 -7.30
N TRP A 128 -9.59 -19.39 -7.58
CA TRP A 128 -9.12 -19.15 -8.95
C TRP A 128 -9.12 -20.46 -9.75
N THR A 129 -9.74 -20.45 -10.93
CA THR A 129 -9.85 -21.64 -11.80
C THR A 129 -9.01 -21.54 -13.08
N GLY A 130 -8.15 -20.53 -13.20
CA GLY A 130 -7.30 -20.33 -14.37
C GLY A 130 -5.91 -20.95 -14.23
N ALA A 131 -4.95 -20.44 -15.00
CA ALA A 131 -3.56 -20.91 -14.98
C ALA A 131 -2.96 -20.86 -13.57
N TRP A 132 -2.26 -21.92 -13.17
CA TRP A 132 -1.70 -22.12 -11.82
C TRP A 132 -2.73 -22.27 -10.69
N SER A 133 -4.01 -22.47 -11.02
CA SER A 133 -4.99 -22.99 -10.06
C SER A 133 -4.62 -24.39 -9.56
N GLU A 134 -5.22 -24.86 -8.47
CA GLU A 134 -4.86 -26.16 -7.87
C GLU A 134 -4.92 -27.35 -8.87
N ARG A 135 -5.84 -27.31 -9.83
CA ARG A 135 -6.05 -28.38 -10.83
C ARG A 135 -5.43 -28.07 -12.20
N SER A 136 -4.57 -27.06 -12.27
CA SER A 136 -3.95 -26.61 -13.52
C SER A 136 -2.85 -27.57 -13.97
N TRP A 137 -2.78 -27.88 -15.27
CA TRP A 137 -1.75 -28.75 -15.86
C TRP A 137 -0.35 -28.09 -15.85
N GLU A 138 -0.27 -26.77 -15.69
CA GLU A 138 0.96 -26.00 -15.58
C GLU A 138 1.84 -26.46 -14.42
N TRP A 139 1.24 -27.04 -13.37
CA TRP A 139 1.97 -27.66 -12.28
C TRP A 139 2.79 -28.86 -12.77
N ASP A 140 2.30 -29.65 -13.72
CA ASP A 140 2.93 -30.91 -14.13
C ASP A 140 4.34 -30.71 -14.69
N GLY A 141 4.60 -29.57 -15.32
CA GLY A 141 5.90 -29.17 -15.86
C GLY A 141 6.95 -28.75 -14.82
N LEU A 142 6.60 -28.66 -13.53
CA LEU A 142 7.54 -28.27 -12.47
C LEU A 142 8.30 -29.46 -11.88
N SER A 143 9.52 -29.18 -11.41
CA SER A 143 10.30 -30.16 -10.64
C SER A 143 9.56 -30.55 -9.36
N ALA A 144 9.80 -31.78 -8.86
CA ALA A 144 9.20 -32.25 -7.61
C ALA A 144 9.51 -31.31 -6.43
N ARG A 145 10.73 -30.75 -6.41
CA ARG A 145 11.17 -29.78 -5.41
C ARG A 145 10.37 -28.48 -5.46
N ASP A 146 10.14 -27.93 -6.65
CA ASP A 146 9.38 -26.69 -6.80
C ASP A 146 7.91 -26.90 -6.45
N LYS A 147 7.32 -28.04 -6.84
CA LYS A 147 5.98 -28.44 -6.42
C LYS A 147 5.88 -28.48 -4.90
N GLU A 148 6.80 -29.17 -4.23
CA GLU A 148 6.80 -29.29 -2.77
C GLU A 148 6.90 -27.90 -2.09
N LEU A 149 7.82 -27.04 -2.53
CA LEU A 149 7.98 -25.69 -1.98
C LEU A 149 6.73 -24.81 -2.12
N LEU A 150 5.99 -24.96 -3.23
CA LEU A 150 4.80 -24.17 -3.52
C LEU A 150 3.53 -24.76 -2.90
N SER A 151 3.47 -26.09 -2.77
CA SER A 151 2.35 -26.83 -2.16
C SER A 151 2.37 -26.77 -0.63
N LEU A 152 3.56 -26.80 0.00
CA LEU A 152 3.70 -26.79 1.47
C LEU A 152 3.02 -25.59 2.16
N ARG A 153 2.70 -24.53 1.41
CA ARG A 153 2.10 -23.32 1.95
C ARG A 153 0.64 -23.10 1.58
N VAL A 154 0.05 -23.96 0.74
CA VAL A 154 -1.37 -23.89 0.34
C VAL A 154 -2.15 -24.91 1.17
N THR A 155 -2.36 -24.61 2.45
CA THR A 155 -3.22 -25.40 3.32
C THR A 155 -4.59 -24.71 3.41
N ASN A 156 -5.64 -25.30 2.82
CA ASN A 156 -7.10 -25.15 3.04
C ASN A 156 -7.73 -23.80 3.47
N ASP A 157 -7.03 -22.67 3.32
CA ASP A 157 -7.42 -21.36 3.87
C ASP A 157 -7.87 -20.37 2.78
N GLY A 158 -8.26 -20.87 1.61
CA GLY A 158 -8.58 -20.05 0.44
C GLY A 158 -7.37 -19.39 -0.20
N GLU A 159 -6.18 -19.96 -0.03
CA GLU A 159 -4.97 -19.54 -0.74
C GLU A 159 -4.89 -20.17 -2.14
N PHE A 160 -4.43 -19.39 -3.12
CA PHE A 160 -4.18 -19.89 -4.47
C PHE A 160 -3.03 -19.14 -5.12
N TRP A 161 -2.41 -19.79 -6.10
CA TRP A 161 -1.40 -19.19 -6.97
C TRP A 161 -2.05 -18.73 -8.28
N MET A 162 -1.51 -17.68 -8.86
CA MET A 162 -1.78 -17.26 -10.22
C MET A 162 -0.54 -16.64 -10.86
N SER A 163 -0.52 -16.57 -12.18
CA SER A 163 0.54 -15.82 -12.88
C SER A 163 0.46 -14.33 -12.51
N PHE A 164 1.61 -13.65 -12.45
CA PHE A 164 1.63 -12.21 -12.24
C PHE A 164 0.91 -11.45 -13.37
N ASP A 165 0.96 -11.97 -14.60
CA ASP A 165 0.24 -11.39 -15.73
C ASP A 165 -1.28 -11.46 -15.54
N ASP A 166 -1.80 -12.57 -15.02
CA ASP A 166 -3.22 -12.67 -14.69
C ASP A 166 -3.59 -11.79 -13.51
N PHE A 167 -2.72 -11.69 -12.50
CA PHE A 167 -2.91 -10.76 -11.40
C PHE A 167 -3.06 -9.32 -11.92
N ALA A 168 -2.12 -8.86 -12.76
CA ALA A 168 -2.15 -7.51 -13.32
C ALA A 168 -3.32 -7.26 -14.29
N LYS A 169 -3.87 -8.31 -14.92
CA LYS A 169 -5.04 -8.19 -15.80
C LYS A 169 -6.36 -8.10 -15.04
N HIS A 170 -6.50 -8.84 -13.93
CA HIS A 170 -7.78 -8.98 -13.23
C HIS A 170 -7.94 -8.04 -12.05
N PHE A 171 -6.86 -7.75 -11.31
CA PHE A 171 -6.90 -6.85 -10.16
C PHE A 171 -6.72 -5.40 -10.59
N THR A 172 -7.48 -4.51 -9.96
CA THR A 172 -7.51 -3.09 -10.35
C THR A 172 -6.81 -2.19 -9.35
N GLN A 173 -6.77 -2.59 -8.08
CA GLN A 173 -6.18 -1.80 -7.01
C GLN A 173 -5.33 -2.68 -6.09
N LEU A 174 -4.19 -2.13 -5.66
CA LEU A 174 -3.25 -2.73 -4.73
C LEU A 174 -2.93 -1.72 -3.62
N ASP A 175 -3.30 -2.06 -2.39
CA ASP A 175 -3.04 -1.29 -1.18
C ASP A 175 -1.94 -1.96 -0.36
N LEU A 176 -0.89 -1.21 -0.03
CA LEU A 176 0.22 -1.64 0.82
C LEU A 176 0.11 -0.91 2.15
N VAL A 177 0.11 -1.64 3.24
CA VAL A 177 0.18 -1.10 4.59
C VAL A 177 1.56 -1.41 5.14
N HIS A 178 2.43 -0.41 5.24
CA HIS A 178 3.77 -0.55 5.80
C HIS A 178 3.68 -0.42 7.33
N VAL A 179 3.92 -1.54 8.02
CA VAL A 179 3.88 -1.62 9.48
C VAL A 179 5.22 -1.11 10.03
N GLY A 180 5.15 -0.21 11.01
CA GLY A 180 6.32 0.38 11.64
C GLY A 180 7.15 -0.65 12.42
N PRO A 181 8.43 -0.34 12.72
CA PRO A 181 9.30 -1.24 13.48
C PRO A 181 8.75 -1.54 14.88
N ASP A 182 8.15 -0.56 15.56
CA ASP A 182 7.61 -0.73 16.91
C ASP A 182 6.45 -1.73 16.93
N ASP A 183 5.50 -1.59 16.00
CA ASP A 183 4.37 -2.52 15.86
C ASP A 183 4.83 -3.91 15.39
N TRP A 184 5.83 -3.97 14.50
CA TRP A 184 6.45 -5.22 14.08
C TRP A 184 7.09 -5.97 15.25
N MET A 185 7.70 -5.28 16.21
CA MET A 185 8.29 -5.90 17.39
C MET A 185 7.22 -6.55 18.28
N LEU A 186 6.04 -5.95 18.38
CA LEU A 186 4.94 -6.44 19.22
C LEU A 186 4.18 -7.62 18.59
N GLU A 187 4.05 -7.63 17.26
CA GLU A 187 3.26 -8.62 16.54
C GLU A 187 4.11 -9.82 16.08
N SER A 188 4.02 -10.92 16.83
CA SER A 188 4.82 -12.14 16.57
C SER A 188 4.55 -12.75 15.18
N ALA A 189 3.35 -12.57 14.62
CA ALA A 189 3.04 -13.06 13.27
C ALA A 189 3.88 -12.38 12.17
N LEU A 190 4.38 -11.17 12.43
CA LEU A 190 5.20 -10.42 11.47
C LEU A 190 6.70 -10.73 11.55
N HIS A 191 7.17 -11.46 12.57
CA HIS A 191 8.60 -11.78 12.75
C HIS A 191 9.17 -12.68 11.65
N SER A 192 8.31 -13.35 10.88
CA SER A 192 8.69 -14.04 9.64
C SER A 192 9.12 -13.10 8.51
N LYS A 193 8.86 -11.80 8.64
CA LYS A 193 9.14 -10.75 7.66
C LYS A 193 10.18 -9.76 8.17
N GLN A 194 10.89 -9.14 7.23
CA GLN A 194 11.92 -8.14 7.53
C GLN A 194 11.29 -6.80 7.97
N PRO A 195 11.75 -6.17 9.07
CA PRO A 195 11.19 -4.92 9.54
C PRO A 195 11.53 -3.74 8.64
N TRP A 196 10.68 -2.71 8.67
CA TRP A 196 11.00 -1.40 8.11
C TRP A 196 11.88 -0.57 9.05
N ARG A 197 12.77 0.24 8.48
CA ARG A 197 13.40 1.34 9.20
C ARG A 197 12.53 2.58 9.03
N ALA A 198 12.06 3.14 10.13
CA ALA A 198 11.17 4.30 10.12
C ALA A 198 11.75 5.45 10.95
N VAL A 199 11.45 6.68 10.53
CA VAL A 199 11.72 7.91 11.29
C VAL A 199 10.46 8.76 11.25
N LEU A 200 9.95 9.13 12.43
CA LEU A 200 8.79 10.00 12.56
C LEU A 200 9.23 11.41 12.96
N ALA A 201 8.81 12.40 12.19
CA ALA A 201 9.02 13.81 12.53
C ALA A 201 7.70 14.56 12.62
N ARG A 202 7.39 15.10 13.81
CA ARG A 202 6.24 15.98 14.02
C ARG A 202 6.67 17.43 13.85
N ARG A 203 5.97 18.17 13.00
CA ARG A 203 6.21 19.61 12.74
C ARG A 203 4.90 20.37 12.72
N ARG A 204 5.02 21.70 12.83
CA ARG A 204 3.91 22.63 12.76
C ARG A 204 4.27 23.77 11.82
N TRP A 205 3.35 24.07 10.92
CA TRP A 205 3.40 25.28 10.10
C TRP A 205 2.72 26.44 10.84
N ARG A 206 3.39 27.58 10.86
CA ARG A 206 2.93 28.84 11.48
C ARG A 206 3.04 29.95 10.43
N ALA A 207 1.93 30.65 10.22
CA ALA A 207 1.89 31.82 9.34
C ALA A 207 2.92 32.86 9.80
N GLY A 208 3.61 33.48 8.84
CA GLY A 208 4.67 34.47 9.11
C GLY A 208 6.00 33.91 9.64
N TYR A 209 6.16 32.58 9.73
CA TYR A 209 7.40 31.96 10.21
C TYR A 209 7.94 30.88 9.27
N ASN A 210 7.22 29.76 9.13
CA ASN A 210 7.68 28.60 8.38
C ASN A 210 6.61 28.01 7.45
N ALA A 211 5.48 28.70 7.26
CA ALA A 211 4.43 28.37 6.31
C ALA A 211 4.80 28.88 4.91
N GLY A 212 5.71 28.17 4.24
CA GLY A 212 6.32 28.59 2.96
C GLY A 212 5.56 28.23 1.69
N GLY A 213 4.45 27.49 1.79
CA GLY A 213 3.72 27.01 0.61
C GLY A 213 4.46 25.93 -0.18
N GLY A 214 3.90 25.55 -1.33
CA GLY A 214 4.48 24.57 -2.25
C GLY A 214 5.66 25.11 -3.08
N PRO A 215 6.24 24.30 -3.97
CA PRO A 215 7.39 24.71 -4.81
C PRO A 215 7.13 25.91 -5.73
N SER A 216 5.87 26.20 -6.04
CA SER A 216 5.46 27.37 -6.81
C SER A 216 5.72 28.71 -6.08
N PHE A 217 5.85 28.69 -4.76
CA PHE A 217 6.12 29.88 -3.93
C PHE A 217 7.62 30.00 -3.65
N ILE A 218 8.41 30.27 -4.69
CA ILE A 218 9.89 30.24 -4.66
C ILE A 218 10.47 31.06 -3.49
N ASP A 219 9.90 32.24 -3.23
CA ASP A 219 10.38 33.15 -2.18
C ASP A 219 10.21 32.59 -0.76
N THR A 220 9.24 31.72 -0.52
CA THR A 220 8.89 31.28 0.84
C THR A 220 9.04 29.78 1.05
N THR A 221 9.12 28.99 -0.02
CA THR A 221 9.15 27.52 0.04
C THR A 221 10.32 26.95 0.85
N SER A 222 11.49 27.62 0.82
CA SER A 222 12.68 27.25 1.60
C SER A 222 12.49 27.42 3.12
N MET A 223 11.48 28.19 3.55
CA MET A 223 11.14 28.41 4.96
C MET A 223 10.44 27.19 5.58
N ASN A 224 9.88 26.28 4.76
CA ASN A 224 9.28 25.05 5.26
C ASN A 224 10.30 24.18 6.04
N PRO A 225 9.85 23.32 6.96
CA PRO A 225 10.71 22.30 7.56
C PRO A 225 11.35 21.40 6.50
N GLN A 226 12.66 21.20 6.58
CA GLN A 226 13.43 20.39 5.63
C GLN A 226 13.99 19.15 6.34
N PHE A 227 14.14 18.06 5.59
CA PHE A 227 14.63 16.79 6.09
C PHE A 227 15.63 16.20 5.10
N HIS A 228 16.78 15.79 5.60
CA HIS A 228 17.79 15.08 4.81
C HIS A 228 17.56 13.59 4.93
N VAL A 229 17.48 12.92 3.78
CA VAL A 229 17.40 11.47 3.70
C VAL A 229 18.69 10.97 3.05
N GLN A 230 19.51 10.28 3.83
CA GLN A 230 20.73 9.65 3.32
C GLN A 230 20.41 8.24 2.85
N ILE A 231 20.53 8.01 1.55
CA ILE A 231 20.35 6.70 0.94
C ILE A 231 21.72 6.01 0.91
N PRO A 232 21.91 4.89 1.64
CA PRO A 232 23.18 4.18 1.62
C PRO A 232 23.44 3.61 0.22
N ARG A 233 24.68 3.72 -0.25
CA ARG A 233 25.14 3.07 -1.50
C ARG A 233 25.29 1.57 -1.23
N THR A 234 24.21 0.82 -1.40
CA THR A 234 24.24 -0.66 -1.35
C THR A 234 24.63 -1.25 -2.70
N SER A 235 25.18 -2.47 -2.69
CA SER A 235 25.62 -3.22 -3.89
C SER A 235 24.52 -3.44 -4.94
N ASN A 236 23.26 -3.50 -4.51
CA ASN A 236 22.11 -3.35 -5.40
C ASN A 236 21.76 -1.85 -5.46
N ASN A 237 21.91 -1.22 -6.63
CA ASN A 237 21.66 0.20 -6.93
C ASN A 237 20.21 0.70 -6.69
N LYS A 238 19.42 0.09 -5.81
CA LYS A 238 18.01 0.43 -5.59
C LYS A 238 17.66 0.38 -4.09
N CYS A 239 17.28 1.53 -3.54
CA CYS A 239 16.74 1.66 -2.18
C CYS A 239 15.27 2.12 -2.28
N HIS A 240 14.38 1.43 -1.57
CA HIS A 240 12.97 1.80 -1.51
C HIS A 240 12.74 2.65 -0.27
N VAL A 241 12.36 3.91 -0.48
CA VAL A 241 12.01 4.85 0.60
C VAL A 241 10.55 5.22 0.44
N VAL A 242 9.78 5.11 1.52
CA VAL A 242 8.38 5.54 1.57
C VAL A 242 8.30 6.76 2.45
N VAL A 243 7.78 7.86 1.90
CA VAL A 243 7.57 9.13 2.62
C VAL A 243 6.07 9.36 2.71
N SER A 244 5.58 9.53 3.94
CA SER A 244 4.18 9.86 4.20
C SER A 244 4.10 11.15 5.00
N ILE A 245 3.26 12.07 4.53
CA ILE A 245 2.95 13.32 5.22
C ILE A 245 1.47 13.30 5.57
N THR A 246 1.20 13.37 6.86
CA THR A 246 -0.15 13.39 7.40
C THR A 246 -0.35 14.69 8.17
N GLN A 247 -1.53 15.29 8.00
CA GLN A 247 -1.95 16.42 8.83
C GLN A 247 -2.75 15.89 10.01
N LEU A 248 -2.56 16.51 11.18
CA LEU A 248 -3.42 16.25 12.32
C LEU A 248 -4.83 16.78 11.99
N TYR A 249 -5.82 15.89 12.02
CA TYR A 249 -7.22 16.24 11.80
C TYR A 249 -8.09 15.72 12.94
N GLU A 250 -9.21 16.39 13.17
CA GLU A 250 -10.24 15.94 14.09
C GLU A 250 -11.21 15.02 13.34
N THR A 251 -11.40 13.80 13.85
CA THR A 251 -12.28 12.79 13.26
C THR A 251 -13.75 13.12 13.46
N PHE A 252 -14.07 13.75 14.58
CA PHE A 252 -15.41 14.25 14.90
C PHE A 252 -15.32 15.59 15.63
N CYS A 253 -16.16 16.54 15.22
CA CYS A 253 -16.36 17.81 15.91
C CYS A 253 -17.87 18.07 16.01
N ALA A 254 -18.40 18.11 17.24
CA ALA A 254 -19.82 18.35 17.47
C ALA A 254 -20.27 19.75 16.99
N ASP A 255 -19.34 20.70 16.94
CA ASP A 255 -19.57 22.06 16.46
C ASP A 255 -18.96 22.23 15.05
N ILE A 256 -19.79 22.07 14.03
CA ILE A 256 -19.38 22.16 12.61
C ILE A 256 -18.68 23.50 12.31
N LYS A 257 -19.01 24.58 13.02
CA LYS A 257 -18.39 25.90 12.81
C LYS A 257 -16.94 25.97 13.28
N LYS A 258 -16.51 25.08 14.17
CA LYS A 258 -15.12 24.99 14.67
C LYS A 258 -14.27 23.99 13.89
N ARG A 259 -14.87 23.23 12.97
CA ARG A 259 -14.16 22.22 12.18
C ARG A 259 -13.15 22.91 11.26
N LYS A 260 -11.87 22.67 11.52
CA LYS A 260 -10.80 23.16 10.65
C LYS A 260 -10.83 22.40 9.32
N PRO A 261 -10.76 23.08 8.17
CA PRO A 261 -10.66 22.41 6.90
C PRO A 261 -9.33 21.66 6.79
N LEU A 262 -9.31 20.60 6.01
CA LEU A 262 -8.07 19.94 5.62
C LEU A 262 -7.33 20.84 4.63
N TYR A 263 -6.02 20.98 4.82
CA TYR A 263 -5.17 21.73 3.91
C TYR A 263 -4.69 20.82 2.79
N ALA A 264 -4.51 21.40 1.59
CA ALA A 264 -3.74 20.76 0.54
C ALA A 264 -2.29 20.63 1.02
N ILE A 265 -1.82 19.41 1.21
CA ILE A 265 -0.48 19.09 1.66
C ILE A 265 0.26 18.28 0.60
N GLY A 266 1.57 18.40 0.60
CA GLY A 266 2.45 17.67 -0.30
C GLY A 266 3.91 17.90 0.08
N PHE A 267 4.81 17.30 -0.69
CA PHE A 267 6.24 17.50 -0.54
C PHE A 267 6.93 17.44 -1.89
N ALA A 268 8.14 17.98 -1.93
CA ALA A 268 9.07 17.84 -3.03
C ALA A 268 10.35 17.20 -2.49
N VAL A 269 10.96 16.35 -3.31
CA VAL A 269 12.23 15.69 -3.01
C VAL A 269 13.25 16.26 -3.98
N TYR A 270 14.39 16.70 -3.45
CA TYR A 270 15.48 17.26 -4.23
C TYR A 270 16.75 16.46 -3.95
N GLU A 271 17.51 16.19 -5.01
CA GLU A 271 18.88 15.71 -4.86
C GLU A 271 19.78 16.90 -4.57
N VAL A 272 20.49 16.86 -3.43
CA VAL A 272 21.32 17.97 -2.95
C VAL A 272 22.77 17.54 -2.76
N PRO A 273 23.75 18.43 -3.02
CA PRO A 273 25.14 18.19 -2.68
C PRO A 273 25.31 17.96 -1.16
N HIS A 274 26.29 17.13 -0.79
CA HIS A 274 26.61 16.83 0.62
C HIS A 274 26.97 18.07 1.45
N SER A 275 27.44 19.14 0.80
CA SER A 275 27.81 20.40 1.42
C SER A 275 26.63 21.34 1.71
N MET A 276 25.42 21.04 1.23
CA MET A 276 24.26 21.92 1.38
C MET A 276 23.41 21.50 2.60
N PRO A 277 23.49 22.22 3.73
CA PRO A 277 22.74 21.89 4.93
C PRO A 277 21.26 22.28 4.85
N ARG A 278 20.90 23.20 3.94
CA ARG A 278 19.53 23.68 3.77
C ARG A 278 19.32 24.16 2.34
N LEU A 279 18.16 23.85 1.77
CA LEU A 279 17.70 24.39 0.49
C LEU A 279 17.57 25.91 0.58
N THR A 280 18.11 26.60 -0.41
CA THR A 280 17.97 28.04 -0.59
C THR A 280 16.87 28.35 -1.59
N GLN A 281 16.37 29.60 -1.60
CA GLN A 281 15.40 30.05 -2.60
C GLN A 281 15.94 29.89 -4.03
N HIS A 282 17.23 30.25 -4.22
CA HIS A 282 17.92 30.13 -5.51
C HIS A 282 17.94 28.69 -6.01
N PHE A 283 18.28 27.74 -5.14
CA PHE A 283 18.33 26.33 -5.52
C PHE A 283 16.95 25.82 -5.97
N VAL A 284 15.88 26.21 -5.27
CA VAL A 284 14.52 25.78 -5.67
C VAL A 284 14.12 26.45 -6.99
N ALA A 285 14.47 27.72 -7.21
CA ALA A 285 14.22 28.41 -8.48
C ALA A 285 14.88 27.68 -9.66
N GLU A 286 16.15 27.29 -9.52
CA GLU A 286 16.91 26.54 -10.55
C GLU A 286 16.29 25.18 -10.88
N GLN A 287 15.65 24.51 -9.91
CA GLN A 287 15.03 23.21 -10.11
C GLN A 287 13.62 23.30 -10.71
N VAL A 288 12.92 24.43 -10.51
CA VAL A 288 11.57 24.67 -11.04
C VAL A 288 11.64 25.25 -12.46
N SER A 289 12.68 26.02 -12.78
CA SER A 289 12.96 26.48 -14.14
C SER A 289 13.62 25.36 -14.95
N PRO A 290 13.02 24.88 -16.07
CA PRO A 290 13.71 23.92 -16.91
C PRO A 290 14.99 24.58 -17.44
N GLN A 291 16.15 24.00 -17.13
CA GLN A 291 17.39 24.31 -17.85
C GLN A 291 17.10 24.14 -19.35
N PRO A 292 17.35 25.15 -20.21
CA PRO A 292 17.40 24.90 -21.63
C PRO A 292 18.52 23.88 -21.84
N SER A 293 18.16 22.75 -22.44
CA SER A 293 19.10 21.71 -22.87
C SER A 293 20.28 22.35 -23.59
N SER A 294 21.43 22.44 -22.92
CA SER A 294 22.69 22.78 -23.55
C SER A 294 23.18 21.55 -24.32
N THR A 295 22.62 21.37 -25.52
CA THR A 295 23.28 20.66 -26.61
C THR A 295 24.52 21.46 -27.00
N GLN A 296 25.69 20.91 -26.71
CA GLN A 296 26.89 21.02 -27.55
C GLN A 296 27.48 19.63 -27.69
#